data_AF-A0AAQ4DE90-F1
#
_entry.id   AF-A0AAQ4DE90-F1
#
_cell.length_a   1.000
_cell.length_b   1.000
_cell.length_c   1.000
_cell.angle_alpha   90.00
_cell.angle_beta   90.00
_cell.angle_gamma   90.00
#
_symmetry.space_group_name_H-M   'P 1'
#
loop_
_entity.id
_entity.type
_entity.pdbx_description
1 polymer ?
#
loop_
_entity_poly.entity_id
_entity_poly.type
_entity_poly.pdbx_seq_one_letter_code
_entity_poly.pdbx_strand_id
1 'polypeptide(L)'
;MTINYAGELLQELQQPPITKFTMWNSMGMKLPCVQDMGSCSYKGCDGESPMERFIGRPWNNTCPIPPATYVSNMVFFMHPVVRAVLGNGTFRVKMEVTSGDIKVQCRMLDVYIEK
;
A
#
# COMPACT_ATOMS: atom_id res chain seq x y z
N MET A 1 7.31 -6.02 -10.96
CA MET A 1 8.01 -6.13 -9.66
C MET A 1 7.14 -6.97 -8.74
N THR A 2 7.75 -7.82 -7.91
CA THR A 2 7.03 -8.64 -6.92
C THR A 2 7.49 -8.24 -5.52
N ILE A 3 6.55 -7.91 -4.63
CA ILE A 3 6.79 -7.64 -3.22
C ILE A 3 6.05 -8.70 -2.41
N ASN A 4 6.78 -9.47 -1.61
CA ASN A 4 6.18 -10.39 -0.64
C ASN A 4 6.13 -9.70 0.71
N TYR A 5 4.99 -9.77 1.39
CA TYR A 5 4.83 -9.21 2.74
C TYR A 5 4.02 -10.15 3.63
N ALA A 6 4.36 -10.13 4.90
CA ALA A 6 3.62 -10.79 5.96
C ALA A 6 3.40 -9.80 7.10
N GLY A 7 2.24 -9.85 7.72
CA GLY A 7 1.89 -9.03 8.87
C GLY A 7 0.98 -9.81 9.80
N GLU A 8 1.17 -9.61 11.09
CA GLU A 8 0.30 -10.18 12.11
C GLU A 8 -0.63 -9.08 12.63
N LEU A 9 -1.93 -9.36 12.59
CA LEU A 9 -2.94 -8.55 13.22
C LEU A 9 -3.36 -9.23 14.54
N LEU A 10 -3.01 -8.61 15.66
CA LEU A 10 -3.25 -9.18 17.00
C LEU A 10 -4.67 -8.92 17.52
N GLN A 11 -5.36 -7.93 16.96
CA GLN A 11 -6.69 -7.50 17.39
C GLN A 11 -7.59 -7.24 16.20
N GLU A 12 -8.88 -7.52 16.34
CA GLU A 12 -9.86 -7.30 15.29
C GLU A 12 -9.94 -5.81 14.91
N LEU A 13 -9.94 -5.51 13.61
CA LEU A 13 -10.27 -4.17 13.14
C LEU A 13 -11.76 -4.13 12.80
N GLN A 14 -12.54 -3.59 13.73
CA GLN A 14 -13.99 -3.43 13.56
C GLN A 14 -14.33 -2.33 12.53
N GLN A 15 -13.50 -1.30 12.46
CA GLN A 15 -13.70 -0.21 11.52
C GLN A 15 -12.90 -0.47 10.24
N PRO A 16 -13.44 -0.09 9.07
CA PRO A 16 -12.71 -0.20 7.81
C PRO A 16 -11.38 0.55 7.85
N PRO A 17 -10.23 -0.12 7.66
CA PRO A 17 -8.97 0.57 7.64
C PRO A 17 -8.80 1.34 6.32
N ILE A 18 -8.07 2.45 6.39
CA ILE A 18 -7.56 3.19 5.24
C ILE A 18 -6.05 3.02 5.23
N THR A 19 -5.53 2.57 4.09
CA THR A 19 -4.10 2.50 3.83
C THR A 19 -3.67 3.68 2.98
N LYS A 20 -2.80 4.53 3.52
CA LYS A 20 -2.22 5.67 2.83
C LYS A 20 -0.79 5.35 2.43
N PHE A 21 -0.52 5.38 1.13
CA PHE A 21 0.82 5.42 0.60
C PHE A 21 1.24 6.86 0.35
N THR A 22 2.45 7.21 0.77
CA THR A 22 3.12 8.44 0.37
C THR A 22 4.44 8.06 -0.23
N MET A 23 4.66 8.43 -1.49
CA MET A 23 5.84 8.02 -2.24
C MET A 23 6.67 9.24 -2.63
N TRP A 24 7.98 9.10 -2.58
CA TRP A 24 8.93 10.11 -3.03
C TRP A 24 9.93 9.48 -3.98
N ASN A 25 10.28 10.20 -5.06
CA ASN A 25 11.39 9.79 -5.92
C ASN A 25 12.75 10.07 -5.27
N SER A 26 13.83 9.70 -5.97
CA SER A 26 15.22 9.90 -5.53
C SER A 26 15.60 11.37 -5.29
N MET A 27 14.87 12.32 -5.91
CA MET A 27 15.05 13.76 -5.70
C MET A 27 14.27 14.28 -4.48
N GLY A 28 13.55 13.42 -3.75
CA GLY A 28 12.70 13.81 -2.63
C GLY A 28 11.37 14.44 -3.06
N MET A 29 11.02 14.43 -4.36
CA MET A 29 9.74 14.94 -4.83
C MET A 29 8.63 13.92 -4.55
N LYS A 30 7.56 14.39 -3.91
CA LYS A 30 6.37 13.56 -3.65
C LYS A 30 5.67 13.23 -4.96
N LEU A 31 5.42 11.94 -5.18
CA LEU A 31 4.71 11.47 -6.37
C LEU A 31 3.21 11.71 -6.22
N PRO A 32 2.54 12.31 -7.22
CA PRO A 32 1.09 12.45 -7.21
C PRO A 32 0.39 11.08 -7.28
N CYS A 33 -0.87 11.03 -6.89
CA CYS A 33 -1.71 9.86 -7.13
C CYS A 33 -2.22 9.92 -8.58
N VAL A 34 -1.82 8.96 -9.41
CA VAL A 34 -2.23 8.84 -10.81
C VAL A 34 -2.61 7.40 -11.06
N GLN A 35 -3.87 7.14 -11.45
CA GLN A 35 -4.38 5.80 -11.75
C GLN A 35 -4.04 4.77 -10.66
N ASP A 36 -4.35 5.07 -9.39
CA ASP A 36 -4.03 4.19 -8.25
C ASP A 36 -2.54 3.87 -8.08
N MET A 37 -1.65 4.78 -8.49
CA MET A 37 -0.21 4.69 -8.27
C MET A 37 0.35 6.01 -7.75
N GLY A 38 1.30 5.94 -6.81
CA GLY A 38 1.92 7.11 -6.20
C GLY A 38 1.41 7.36 -4.78
N SER A 39 1.25 8.63 -4.40
CA SER A 39 0.80 9.00 -3.06
C SER A 39 -0.73 8.98 -2.94
N CYS A 40 -1.32 7.79 -2.84
CA CYS A 40 -2.76 7.55 -2.80
C CYS A 40 -3.24 6.99 -1.45
N SER A 41 -4.56 7.04 -1.23
CA SER A 41 -5.23 6.37 -0.11
C SER A 41 -6.18 5.30 -0.64
N TYR A 42 -6.25 4.18 0.05
CA TYR A 42 -7.00 3.00 -0.36
C TYR A 42 -7.86 2.48 0.78
N LYS A 43 -9.12 2.15 0.46
CA LYS A 43 -9.96 1.41 1.40
C LYS A 43 -9.43 0.00 1.59
N GLY A 44 -9.37 -0.45 2.83
CA GLY A 44 -9.06 -1.84 3.16
C GLY A 44 -10.27 -2.74 3.09
N CYS A 45 -11.49 -2.23 3.27
CA CYS A 45 -12.74 -2.98 3.11
C CYS A 45 -13.63 -2.30 2.07
N ASP A 46 -14.41 -3.11 1.34
CA ASP A 46 -15.34 -2.65 0.31
C ASP A 46 -14.68 -1.75 -0.74
N GLY A 47 -13.41 -2.05 -1.02
CA GLY A 47 -12.62 -1.41 -2.06
C GLY A 47 -13.11 -1.77 -3.46
N GLU A 48 -13.18 -0.79 -4.35
CA GLU A 48 -13.63 -0.98 -5.72
C GLU A 48 -12.47 -0.92 -6.71
N SER A 49 -11.44 -0.14 -6.40
CA SER A 49 -10.29 -0.01 -7.29
C SER A 49 -9.45 -1.30 -7.31
N PRO A 50 -8.72 -1.59 -8.41
CA PRO A 50 -7.84 -2.75 -8.49
C PRO A 50 -6.85 -2.82 -7.32
N MET A 51 -6.34 -1.66 -6.88
CA MET A 51 -5.40 -1.58 -5.76
C MET A 51 -6.10 -1.81 -4.41
N GLU A 52 -7.30 -1.28 -4.21
CA GLU A 52 -8.06 -1.53 -2.97
C GLU A 52 -8.43 -3.00 -2.83
N ARG A 53 -8.96 -3.63 -3.88
CA ARG A 53 -9.25 -5.07 -3.91
C ARG A 53 -8.00 -5.92 -3.67
N PHE A 54 -6.86 -5.46 -4.18
CA PHE A 54 -5.58 -6.11 -3.96
C PHE A 54 -5.14 -6.02 -2.48
N ILE A 55 -5.17 -4.82 -1.89
CA ILE A 55 -4.85 -4.60 -0.48
C ILE A 55 -5.79 -5.39 0.42
N GLY A 56 -7.09 -5.37 0.11
CA GLY A 56 -8.16 -6.07 0.84
C GLY A 56 -8.15 -7.59 0.69
N ARG A 57 -7.46 -8.13 -0.32
CA ARG A 57 -7.48 -9.55 -0.66
C ARG A 57 -7.22 -10.50 0.51
N PRO A 58 -6.26 -10.26 1.44
CA PRO A 58 -5.97 -11.20 2.52
C PRO A 58 -7.14 -11.44 3.48
N TRP A 59 -8.08 -10.49 3.57
CA TRP A 59 -9.31 -10.59 4.37
C TRP A 59 -10.56 -10.48 3.49
N ASN A 60 -10.46 -10.92 2.23
CA ASN A 60 -11.54 -10.96 1.25
C ASN A 60 -12.22 -9.61 0.96
N ASN A 61 -11.51 -8.49 1.19
CA ASN A 61 -12.02 -7.13 1.02
C ASN A 61 -13.29 -6.84 1.84
N THR A 62 -13.50 -7.59 2.93
CA THR A 62 -14.67 -7.47 3.80
C THR A 62 -14.26 -7.12 5.23
N CYS A 63 -15.15 -6.42 5.92
CA CYS A 63 -15.00 -6.09 7.34
C CYS A 63 -16.05 -6.84 8.19
N PRO A 64 -15.80 -7.07 9.50
CA PRO A 64 -14.58 -6.73 10.25
C PRO A 64 -13.39 -7.63 9.89
N ILE A 65 -12.16 -7.16 10.12
CA ILE A 65 -10.93 -7.92 9.81
C ILE A 65 -10.48 -8.66 11.07
N PRO A 66 -10.53 -10.02 11.09
CA PRO A 66 -10.21 -10.79 12.30
C PRO A 66 -8.70 -10.81 12.59
N PRO A 67 -8.30 -11.05 13.86
CA PRO A 67 -6.90 -11.30 14.20
C PRO A 67 -6.37 -12.52 13.44
N ALA A 68 -5.29 -12.35 12.68
CA ALA A 68 -4.64 -13.42 11.96
C ALA A 68 -3.24 -12.99 11.49
N THR A 69 -2.44 -13.98 11.07
CA THR A 69 -1.27 -13.72 10.25
C THR A 69 -1.68 -13.67 8.78
N TYR A 70 -1.49 -12.53 8.15
CA TYR A 70 -1.77 -12.30 6.75
C TYR A 70 -0.47 -12.35 5.96
N VAL A 71 -0.42 -13.23 4.95
CA VAL A 71 0.69 -13.31 4.00
C VAL A 71 0.16 -12.97 2.63
N SER A 72 0.86 -12.11 1.90
CA SER A 72 0.44 -11.67 0.58
C SER A 72 1.64 -11.36 -0.30
N ASN A 73 1.40 -11.49 -1.60
CA ASN A 73 2.36 -11.19 -2.64
C ASN A 73 1.75 -10.18 -3.61
N MET A 74 2.44 -9.07 -3.79
CA MET A 74 2.06 -8.01 -4.69
C MET A 74 2.89 -8.08 -5.96
N VAL A 75 2.23 -8.37 -7.07
CA VAL A 75 2.81 -8.19 -8.39
C VAL A 75 2.19 -6.95 -8.99
N PHE A 76 3.01 -5.95 -9.29
CA PHE A 76 2.55 -4.76 -9.99
C PHE A 76 3.43 -4.44 -11.19
N PHE A 77 2.75 -3.98 -12.22
CA PHE A 77 3.34 -3.40 -13.41
C PHE A 77 3.44 -1.90 -13.19
N MET A 78 4.66 -1.38 -13.24
CA MET A 78 4.88 0.05 -13.13
C MET A 78 4.46 0.69 -14.45
N HIS A 79 3.46 1.57 -14.41
CA HIS A 79 3.05 2.29 -15.62
C HIS A 79 4.25 3.07 -16.18
N PRO A 80 4.46 3.13 -17.52
CA PRO A 80 5.62 3.79 -18.12
C PRO A 80 5.81 5.25 -17.67
N VAL A 81 4.70 5.97 -17.44
CA VAL A 81 4.71 7.34 -16.91
C VAL A 81 5.28 7.38 -15.49
N VAL A 82 4.86 6.46 -14.63
CA VAL A 82 5.37 6.35 -13.26
C VAL A 82 6.85 5.95 -13.28
N ARG A 83 7.25 5.05 -14.19
CA ARG A 83 8.66 4.68 -14.42
C ARG A 83 9.50 5.88 -14.88
N ALA A 84 8.98 6.73 -15.77
CA ALA A 84 9.67 7.92 -16.24
C ALA A 84 9.87 8.96 -15.12
N VAL A 85 8.89 9.11 -14.22
CA VAL A 85 8.95 10.06 -13.08
C VAL A 85 9.80 9.51 -11.93
N LEU A 86 9.77 8.20 -11.69
CA LEU A 86 10.61 7.54 -10.69
C LEU A 86 12.09 7.53 -11.10
N GLY A 87 12.37 7.47 -12.40
CA GLY A 87 13.72 7.38 -12.94
C GLY A 87 14.39 6.05 -12.60
N ASN A 88 15.73 6.02 -12.67
CA ASN A 88 16.51 4.93 -12.11
C ASN A 88 16.87 5.29 -10.66
N GLY A 89 16.69 4.36 -9.73
CA GLY A 89 17.18 4.52 -8.37
C GLY A 89 16.23 4.03 -7.28
N THR A 90 16.51 4.50 -6.07
CA THR A 90 15.73 4.20 -4.87
C THR A 90 14.57 5.19 -4.74
N PHE A 91 13.37 4.69 -4.50
CA PHE A 91 12.22 5.52 -4.14
C PHE A 91 11.79 5.20 -2.71
N ARG A 92 11.32 6.21 -2.00
CA ARG A 92 10.89 6.09 -0.61
C ARG A 92 9.39 5.95 -0.57
N VAL A 93 8.88 5.01 0.21
CA VAL A 93 7.46 4.81 0.46
C VAL A 93 7.19 4.85 1.94
N LYS A 94 6.23 5.66 2.35
CA LYS A 94 5.62 5.63 3.67
C LYS A 94 4.25 4.99 3.53
N MET A 95 4.01 3.93 4.29
CA MET A 95 2.73 3.27 4.44
C MET A 95 2.16 3.60 5.82
N GLU A 96 0.95 4.12 5.85
CA GLU A 96 0.20 4.38 7.08
C GLU A 96 -1.14 3.69 7.00
N VAL A 97 -1.48 2.90 8.02
CA VAL A 97 -2.78 2.23 8.13
C VAL A 97 -3.50 2.80 9.33
N THR A 98 -4.70 3.31 9.11
CA THR A 98 -5.58 3.87 10.15
C THR A 98 -6.93 3.19 10.11
N SER A 99 -7.47 2.84 11.27
CA SER A 99 -8.81 2.25 11.42
C SER A 99 -9.57 3.12 12.42
N GLY A 100 -10.47 3.97 11.92
CA GLY A 100 -11.01 5.06 12.72
C GLY A 100 -9.94 6.04 13.16
N ASP A 101 -9.94 6.36 14.45
CA ASP A 101 -8.95 7.25 15.08
C ASP A 101 -7.66 6.51 15.48
N ILE A 102 -7.58 5.20 15.27
CA ILE A 102 -6.44 4.38 15.69
C ILE A 102 -5.46 4.23 14.53
N LYS A 103 -4.18 4.52 14.81
CA LYS A 103 -3.08 4.20 13.91
C LYS A 103 -2.66 2.75 14.10
N VAL A 104 -3.05 1.90 13.16
CA VAL A 104 -2.74 0.46 13.16
C VAL A 104 -1.28 0.22 12.81
N GLN A 105 -0.78 0.89 11.78
CA GLN A 105 0.61 0.70 11.33
C GLN A 105 1.19 1.96 10.71
N CYS A 106 2.51 2.13 10.88
CA CYS A 106 3.32 3.11 10.17
C CYS A 106 4.65 2.47 9.80
N ARG A 107 4.97 2.42 8.51
CA ARG A 107 6.25 1.93 8.01
C ARG A 107 6.79 2.84 6.93
N MET A 108 8.10 2.95 6.88
CA MET A 108 8.84 3.62 5.83
C MET A 108 9.78 2.61 5.21
N LEU A 109 9.80 2.55 3.89
CA LEU A 109 10.53 1.58 3.10
C LEU A 109 11.26 2.34 2.00
N ASP A 110 12.54 2.04 1.83
CA ASP A 110 13.31 2.47 0.66
C ASP A 110 13.33 1.29 -0.32
N VAL A 111 12.77 1.49 -1.50
CA VAL A 111 12.59 0.46 -2.52
C VAL A 111 13.48 0.78 -3.71
N TYR A 112 14.30 -0.20 -4.10
CA TYR A 112 15.19 -0.08 -5.25
C TYR A 112 14.58 -0.76 -6.47
N ILE A 113 14.64 -0.10 -7.63
CA ILE A 113 14.21 -0.66 -8.91
C ILE A 113 15.47 -0.96 -9.73
N GLU A 114 15.81 -2.25 -9.84
CA GLU A 114 16.76 -2.74 -10.84
C GLU A 114 16.07 -2.84 -12.20
N LYS A 115 16.82 -2.53 -13.26
CA LYS A 115 16.31 -2.47 -14.64
C LYS A 115 16.05 -3.84 -15.23
#